data_AF-A0A537QG07-F1
#
_entry.id   AF-A0A537QG07-F1
#
_cell.length_a   1.000
_cell.length_b   1.000
_cell.length_c   1.000
_cell.angle_alpha   90.00
_cell.angle_beta   90.00
_cell.angle_gamma   90.00
#
_symmetry.space_group_name_H-M   'P 1'
#
loop_
_entity.id
_entity.type
_entity.pdbx_description
1 polymer ?
#
loop_
_entity_poly.entity_id
_entity_poly.type
_entity_poly.pdbx_seq_one_letter_code
_entity_poly.pdbx_strand_id
1 'polypeptide(L)' 'MARKAKKKRWYSKSSGSDVKSEMRSYKKGKAKSGRGGKGGKVKSRRQAIAIGLSKARKKDKKVPKKKS' A
#
# COMPACT_ATOMS: atom_id res chain seq x y z
N MET A 1 3.93 -22.31 -24.13
CA MET A 1 4.17 -20.88 -23.83
C MET A 1 5.36 -20.74 -22.90
N ALA A 2 6.45 -20.09 -23.33
CA ALA A 2 7.62 -19.86 -22.48
C ALA A 2 7.24 -18.97 -21.27
N ARG A 3 7.45 -19.46 -20.04
CA ARG A 3 7.28 -18.64 -18.83
C ARG A 3 8.37 -17.57 -18.82
N LYS A 4 8.01 -16.34 -19.18
CA LYS A 4 8.88 -15.16 -19.08
C LYS A 4 9.54 -15.14 -17.69
N ALA A 5 10.87 -15.10 -17.66
CA ALA A 5 11.64 -15.07 -16.41
C ALA A 5 11.09 -13.98 -15.48
N LYS A 6 10.68 -14.35 -14.25
CA LYS A 6 10.16 -13.39 -13.27
C LYS A 6 11.30 -12.44 -12.89
N LYS A 7 11.24 -11.19 -13.35
CA LYS A 7 12.10 -10.10 -12.88
C LYS A 7 12.14 -10.12 -11.34
N LYS A 8 13.36 -10.19 -10.76
CA LYS A 8 13.58 -10.25 -9.31
C LYS A 8 12.91 -9.04 -8.65
N ARG A 9 11.80 -9.28 -7.95
CA ARG A 9 11.03 -8.23 -7.27
C ARG A 9 11.54 -8.12 -5.84
N TRP A 10 11.95 -6.92 -5.43
CA TRP A 10 12.49 -6.69 -4.09
C TRP A 10 11.40 -6.81 -3.02
N TYR A 11 10.16 -6.48 -3.39
CA TYR A 11 8.97 -6.56 -2.55
C TYR A 11 7.92 -7.52 -3.11
N SER A 12 7.05 -8.00 -2.22
CA SER A 12 5.95 -8.90 -2.59
C SER A 12 5.02 -8.25 -3.62
N LYS A 13 4.45 -9.03 -4.54
CA LYS A 13 3.45 -8.49 -5.48
C LYS A 13 2.22 -7.94 -4.73
N SER A 14 1.88 -8.60 -3.64
CA SER A 14 0.71 -8.32 -2.82
C SER A 14 0.83 -7.02 -2.04
N SER A 15 2.03 -6.53 -1.71
CA SER A 15 2.21 -5.20 -1.10
C SER A 15 1.97 -4.07 -2.10
N GLY A 16 2.42 -4.25 -3.36
CA GLY A 16 2.10 -3.33 -4.46
C GLY A 16 0.59 -3.25 -4.72
N SER A 17 -0.13 -4.38 -4.61
CA SER A 17 -1.58 -4.41 -4.75
C SER A 17 -2.30 -3.63 -3.63
N ASP A 18 -1.87 -3.76 -2.37
CA ASP A 18 -2.49 -3.00 -1.26
C ASP A 18 -2.31 -1.49 -1.45
N VAL A 19 -1.10 -1.05 -1.85
CA VAL A 19 -0.83 0.37 -2.15
C VAL A 19 -1.67 0.85 -3.33
N LYS A 20 -1.80 0.04 -4.39
CA LYS A 20 -2.64 0.37 -5.55
C LYS A 20 -4.10 0.56 -5.13
N SER A 21 -4.64 -0.33 -4.30
CA SER A 21 -6.01 -0.23 -3.80
C SER A 21 -6.22 1.03 -2.96
N GLU A 22 -5.29 1.32 -2.04
CA GLU A 22 -5.36 2.53 -1.22
C GLU A 22 -5.29 3.80 -2.08
N MET A 23 -4.39 3.82 -3.07
CA MET A 23 -4.27 4.91 -4.03
C MET A 23 -5.52 5.10 -4.87
N ARG A 24 -6.22 4.03 -5.27
CA ARG A 24 -7.52 4.15 -5.97
C ARG A 24 -8.57 4.77 -5.06
N SER A 25 -8.65 4.38 -3.80
CA SER A 25 -9.56 4.98 -2.82
C SER A 25 -9.25 6.45 -2.56
N TYR A 26 -7.97 6.81 -2.50
CA TYR A 26 -7.52 8.19 -2.35
C TYR A 26 -7.93 9.04 -3.56
N LYS A 27 -7.66 8.58 -4.78
CA LYS A 27 -8.08 9.26 -6.02
C LYS A 27 -9.60 9.44 -6.12
N LYS A 28 -10.38 8.57 -5.49
CA LYS A 28 -11.85 8.67 -5.40
C LYS A 28 -12.34 9.56 -4.24
N GLY A 29 -11.46 10.12 -3.41
CA GLY A 29 -11.83 10.91 -2.23
C GLY A 29 -12.42 10.10 -1.07
N LYS A 30 -12.28 8.76 -1.09
CA LYS A 30 -12.87 7.82 -0.11
C LYS A 30 -11.87 7.28 0.91
N ALA A 31 -10.57 7.48 0.71
CA ALA A 31 -9.55 7.00 1.65
C ALA A 31 -9.66 7.73 3.00
N LYS A 32 -9.65 6.96 4.09
CA LYS A 32 -9.69 7.46 5.46
C LYS A 32 -8.42 7.10 6.24
N SER A 33 -7.96 8.00 7.09
CA SER A 33 -6.84 7.83 8.02
C SER A 33 -7.30 7.37 9.41
N GLY A 34 -6.35 6.89 10.22
CA GLY A 34 -6.58 6.49 11.61
C GLY A 34 -7.23 5.11 11.78
N ARG A 35 -7.28 4.64 13.04
CA ARG A 35 -7.90 3.35 13.40
C ARG A 35 -9.39 3.39 13.06
N GLY A 36 -9.85 2.47 12.23
CA GLY A 36 -11.25 2.42 11.78
C GLY A 36 -11.70 3.62 10.92
N GLY A 37 -10.76 4.43 10.40
CA GLY A 37 -11.12 5.62 9.61
C GLY A 37 -11.52 6.85 10.43
N LYS A 38 -11.28 6.85 11.75
CA LYS A 38 -11.60 7.97 12.66
C LYS A 38 -10.71 9.20 12.45
N GLY A 39 -9.58 9.07 11.77
CA GLY A 39 -8.65 10.17 11.50
C GLY A 39 -8.99 11.01 10.27
N GLY A 40 -10.25 10.99 9.82
CA GLY A 40 -10.73 11.79 8.68
C GLY A 40 -10.27 11.30 7.30
N LYS A 41 -10.49 12.12 6.27
CA LYS A 41 -10.05 11.84 4.89
C LYS A 41 -8.53 11.96 4.78
N VAL A 42 -7.92 11.12 3.95
CA VAL A 42 -6.49 11.18 3.65
C VAL A 42 -6.18 12.48 2.91
N LYS A 43 -5.26 13.27 3.45
CA LYS A 43 -4.95 14.62 2.94
C LYS A 43 -3.89 14.61 1.85
N SER A 44 -3.00 13.62 1.86
CA SER A 44 -1.87 13.57 0.91
C SER A 44 -1.65 12.19 0.29
N ARG A 45 -1.13 12.19 -0.94
CA ARG A 45 -0.70 10.97 -1.64
C ARG A 45 0.36 10.19 -0.84
N ARG A 46 1.31 10.89 -0.22
CA ARG A 46 2.33 10.27 0.63
C ARG A 46 1.69 9.52 1.80
N GLN A 47 0.65 10.10 2.42
CA GLN A 47 -0.11 9.47 3.49
C GLN A 47 -0.88 8.24 2.98
N ALA A 48 -1.51 8.30 1.81
CA ALA A 48 -2.17 7.13 1.20
C ALA A 48 -1.18 5.97 0.97
N ILE A 49 0.02 6.26 0.45
CA ILE A 49 1.07 5.25 0.26
C ILE A 49 1.49 4.67 1.61
N ALA A 50 1.67 5.51 2.64
CA ALA A 50 2.03 5.06 3.98
C ALA A 50 0.96 4.14 4.60
N ILE A 51 -0.33 4.44 4.40
CA ILE A 51 -1.44 3.61 4.85
C ILE A 51 -1.43 2.27 4.10
N GLY A 52 -1.25 2.28 2.78
CA GLY A 52 -1.14 1.08 1.95
C GLY A 52 0.01 0.18 2.38
N LEU A 53 1.20 0.76 2.63
CA LEU A 53 2.35 0.02 3.15
C LEU A 53 2.13 -0.52 4.57
N SER A 54 1.42 0.23 5.42
CA SER A 54 1.08 -0.21 6.78
C SER A 54 0.08 -1.37 6.78
N LYS A 55 -0.92 -1.36 5.87
CA LYS A 55 -1.82 -2.50 5.65
C LYS A 55 -1.07 -3.73 5.16
N ALA A 56 -0.10 -3.54 4.26
CA ALA A 56 0.73 -4.65 3.79
C ALA A 56 1.58 -5.26 4.91
N ARG A 57 2.16 -4.45 5.82
CA ARG A 57 2.89 -4.94 7.00
C ARG A 57 2.00 -5.77 7.92
N LYS A 58 0.77 -5.31 8.18
CA LYS A 58 -0.20 -6.04 9.01
C LYS A 58 -0.63 -7.39 8.43
N LYS A 59 -0.39 -7.62 7.14
CA LYS A 59 -0.64 -8.88 6.44
C LYS A 59 0.64 -9.70 6.23
N ASP A 60 1.70 -9.38 6.97
CA ASP A 60 3.02 -10.04 6.92
C ASP A 60 3.67 -10.06 5.52
N LYS A 61 3.36 -9.05 4.71
CA LYS A 61 3.91 -8.94 3.35
C LYS A 61 5.30 -8.32 3.38
N LYS A 62 6.19 -8.80 2.49
CA LYS A 62 7.50 -8.17 2.25
C LYS A 62 7.33 -6.75 1.71
N VAL A 63 7.74 -5.76 2.50
CA VAL A 63 7.66 -4.32 2.25
C VAL A 63 9.01 -3.63 2.53
N PRO A 64 9.24 -2.39 2.06
CA PRO A 64 10.38 -1.58 2.48
C PRO A 64 10.46 -1.45 4.01
N LYS A 65 11.67 -1.40 4.60
CA LYS A 65 11.83 -1.09 6.03
C LYS A 65 11.36 0.34 6.33
N LYS A 66 10.90 0.60 7.56
CA LYS A 66 10.68 1.99 7.99
C LYS A 66 12.07 2.64 8.06
N LYS A 67 12.17 3.91 7.64
CA LYS A 67 13.37 4.69 7.98
C LYS A 67 13.34 4.90 9.49
N SER A 68 14.49 4.68 10.13
CA SER A 68 14.75 5.06 11.53
C SER A 68 14.57 6.55 11.69
#